data_AF-A0A7Y7ZZL4-F1
#
_entry.id   AF-A0A7Y7ZZL4-F1
#
_cell.length_a   1.000
_cell.length_b   1.000
_cell.length_c   1.000
_cell.angle_alpha   90.00
_cell.angle_beta   90.00
_cell.angle_gamma   90.00
#
_symmetry.space_group_name_H-M   'P 1'
#
loop_
_entity.id
_entity.type
_entity.pdbx_description
1 polymer ?
#
loop_
_entity_poly.entity_id
_entity_poly.type
_entity_poly.pdbx_seq_one_letter_code
_entity_poly.pdbx_strand_id
1 'polypeptide(L)'
;MKDLPTGNDDVYVLVHQLQGSAVLTIAGHTVRLEAGDMVVLDAAKPSDFSFPSAPHQVSICLPREIVEKTYPTRPGIVGRKMSGNTHFGSVVGSFVNELSTLLNSPKNEVDAMHRALLALLKPLLST
;
A
#
# COMPACT_ATOMS: atom_id res chain seq x y z
N MET A 1 6.63 -15.86 -0.17
CA MET A 1 6.89 -14.92 -1.28
C MET A 1 5.62 -14.90 -2.11
N LYS A 2 4.80 -13.85 -2.01
CA LYS A 2 3.67 -13.65 -2.92
C LYS A 2 4.15 -12.62 -3.91
N ASP A 3 4.39 -13.06 -5.13
CA ASP A 3 4.90 -12.24 -6.22
C ASP A 3 4.01 -11.00 -6.37
N LEU A 4 4.62 -9.81 -6.37
CA LEU A 4 3.96 -8.63 -6.90
C LEU A 4 3.48 -8.99 -8.30
N PRO A 5 2.22 -8.74 -8.67
CA PRO A 5 1.71 -9.14 -9.96
C PRO A 5 2.51 -8.45 -11.08
N THR A 6 3.48 -9.17 -11.64
CA THR A 6 4.16 -8.78 -12.87
C THR A 6 3.14 -8.90 -13.98
N GLY A 7 2.53 -7.78 -14.37
CA GLY A 7 1.63 -7.70 -15.52
C GLY A 7 0.31 -6.96 -15.31
N ASN A 8 0.13 -6.20 -14.23
CA ASN A 8 -1.04 -5.32 -14.13
C ASN A 8 -0.61 -3.88 -13.81
N ASP A 9 -0.20 -3.14 -14.83
CA ASP A 9 0.20 -1.73 -14.75
C ASP A 9 -0.97 -0.81 -14.29
N ASP A 10 -2.18 -1.37 -14.24
CA ASP A 10 -3.43 -0.68 -13.89
C ASP A 10 -3.75 -0.69 -12.38
N VAL A 11 -2.77 -1.00 -11.51
CA VAL A 11 -2.97 -0.94 -10.05
C VAL A 11 -1.89 -0.15 -9.32
N TYR A 12 -2.30 0.46 -8.21
CA TYR A 12 -1.40 0.80 -7.11
C TYR A 12 -1.40 -0.36 -6.11
N VAL A 13 -0.34 -0.53 -5.34
CA VAL A 13 -0.26 -1.58 -4.32
C VAL A 13 0.07 -0.96 -2.98
N LEU A 14 -0.80 -1.14 -1.98
CA LEU A 14 -0.49 -0.82 -0.60
C LEU A 14 0.18 -2.03 0.05
N VAL A 15 1.42 -1.88 0.48
CA VAL A 15 2.19 -2.90 1.20
C VAL A 15 2.22 -2.55 2.68
N HIS A 16 1.91 -3.53 3.53
CA HIS A 16 2.01 -3.46 4.99
C HIS A 16 3.01 -4.51 5.48
N GLN A 17 4.09 -4.05 6.11
CA GLN A 17 5.13 -4.91 6.68
C GLN A 17 4.66 -5.43 8.03
N LEU A 18 4.34 -6.72 8.15
CA LEU A 18 3.89 -7.32 9.41
C LEU A 18 5.05 -7.78 10.28
N GLN A 19 6.14 -8.25 9.68
CA GLN A 19 7.32 -8.74 10.40
C GLN A 19 8.58 -8.58 9.54
N GLY A 20 9.72 -8.35 10.19
CA GLY A 20 10.99 -8.16 9.49
C GLY A 20 11.08 -6.76 8.87
N SER A 21 11.98 -6.62 7.91
CA SER A 21 12.31 -5.36 7.27
C SER A 21 12.43 -5.52 5.76
N ALA A 22 12.15 -4.43 5.04
CA ALA A 22 12.33 -4.33 3.61
C ALA A 22 12.92 -2.97 3.26
N VAL A 23 13.72 -2.90 2.21
CA VAL A 23 14.17 -1.64 1.60
C VAL A 23 13.61 -1.60 0.18
N LEU A 24 12.92 -0.51 -0.11
CA LEU A 24 12.26 -0.26 -1.37
C LEU A 24 12.86 1.00 -2.00
N THR A 25 13.18 0.92 -3.29
CA THR A 25 13.46 2.10 -4.13
C THR A 25 12.42 2.21 -5.23
N ILE A 26 11.67 3.31 -5.29
CA ILE A 26 10.66 3.58 -6.33
C ILE A 26 10.54 5.08 -6.57
N ALA A 27 10.43 5.49 -7.84
CA ALA A 27 10.26 6.89 -8.23
C ALA A 27 11.32 7.85 -7.63
N GLY A 28 12.54 7.38 -7.42
CA GLY A 28 13.63 8.16 -6.81
C GLY A 28 13.60 8.24 -5.28
N HIS A 29 12.63 7.58 -4.63
CA HIS A 29 12.56 7.46 -3.17
C HIS A 29 13.08 6.11 -2.71
N THR A 30 14.03 6.12 -1.78
CA THR A 30 14.46 4.92 -1.05
C THR A 30 13.92 4.96 0.37
N VAL A 31 13.17 3.93 0.77
CA VAL A 31 12.58 3.81 2.10
C VAL A 31 12.86 2.46 2.71
N ARG A 32 13.13 2.46 4.02
CA ARG A 32 13.23 1.26 4.85
C ARG A 32 11.96 1.09 5.67
N LEU A 33 11.32 -0.05 5.48
CA LEU A 33 10.14 -0.49 6.22
C LEU A 33 10.56 -1.42 7.35
N GLU A 34 10.03 -1.16 8.52
CA GLU A 34 10.06 -2.07 9.67
C GLU A 34 8.64 -2.62 9.93
N ALA A 35 8.49 -3.56 10.86
CA ALA A 35 7.17 -4.08 11.24
C ALA A 35 6.20 -2.93 11.63
N GLY A 36 5.00 -2.98 11.08
CA GLY A 36 3.95 -1.96 11.18
C GLY A 36 4.04 -0.86 10.11
N ASP A 37 5.18 -0.66 9.45
CA ASP A 37 5.30 0.36 8.41
C ASP A 37 4.55 -0.06 7.13
N MET A 38 4.04 0.94 6.41
CA MET A 38 3.36 0.76 5.14
C MET A 38 3.93 1.67 4.06
N VAL A 39 3.72 1.28 2.80
CA VAL A 39 4.08 2.10 1.62
C VAL A 39 3.10 1.82 0.48
N VAL A 40 2.86 2.84 -0.35
CA VAL A 40 2.13 2.67 -1.60
C VAL A 40 3.12 2.60 -2.76
N LEU A 41 2.90 1.62 -3.62
CA LEU A 41 3.62 1.39 -4.86
C LEU A 41 2.73 1.75 -6.05
N ASP A 42 3.34 2.19 -7.12
CA ASP A 42 2.72 2.30 -8.44
C ASP A 42 3.26 1.14 -9.29
N ALA A 43 2.42 0.17 -9.64
CA ALA A 43 2.88 -1.02 -10.37
C ALA A 43 3.40 -0.71 -11.77
N ALA A 44 3.00 0.44 -12.35
CA ALA A 44 3.50 0.91 -13.64
C ALA A 44 4.91 1.54 -13.56
N LYS A 45 5.51 1.66 -12.37
CA LYS A 45 6.85 2.24 -12.19
C LYS A 45 7.87 1.16 -11.84
N PRO A 46 9.10 1.27 -12.39
CA PRO A 46 10.18 0.39 -11.97
C PRO A 46 10.45 0.59 -10.48
N SER A 47 10.63 -0.52 -9.78
CA SER A 47 10.92 -0.56 -8.36
C SER A 47 11.95 -1.64 -8.06
N ASP A 48 12.78 -1.38 -7.06
CA ASP A 48 13.78 -2.31 -6.55
C ASP A 48 13.47 -2.66 -5.09
N PHE A 49 13.57 -3.93 -4.74
CA PHE A 49 13.26 -4.47 -3.43
C PHE A 49 14.43 -5.30 -2.91
N SER A 50 14.85 -4.99 -1.68
CA SER A 50 15.71 -5.88 -0.91
C SER A 50 15.10 -6.17 0.45
N PHE A 51 15.38 -7.37 0.97
CA PHE A 51 14.79 -7.87 2.21
C PHE A 51 15.92 -8.22 3.19
N PRO A 52 16.36 -7.26 4.02
CA PRO A 52 17.47 -7.50 4.96
C PRO A 52 17.17 -8.58 6.01
N SER A 53 15.90 -8.90 6.24
CA SER A 53 15.44 -9.98 7.12
C SER A 53 14.21 -10.63 6.51
N ALA A 54 13.86 -11.86 6.90
CA ALA A 54 12.68 -12.58 6.43
C ALA A 54 11.41 -11.70 6.52
N PRO A 55 10.84 -11.26 5.38
CA PRO A 55 9.71 -10.34 5.38
C PRO A 55 8.40 -11.12 5.48
N HIS A 56 7.48 -10.63 6.32
CA HIS A 56 6.07 -10.98 6.24
C HIS A 56 5.29 -9.72 5.87
N GLN A 57 4.58 -9.75 4.74
CA GLN A 57 3.88 -8.59 4.21
C GLN A 57 2.46 -8.97 3.77
N VAL A 58 1.55 -8.03 3.94
CA VAL A 58 0.24 -8.02 3.29
C VAL A 58 0.25 -6.97 2.19
N SER A 59 -0.37 -7.29 1.05
CA SER A 59 -0.50 -6.37 -0.08
C SER A 59 -1.94 -6.28 -0.51
N ILE A 60 -2.44 -5.05 -0.67
CA ILE A 60 -3.77 -4.76 -1.21
C ILE A 60 -3.59 -4.06 -2.55
N CYS A 61 -4.18 -4.63 -3.60
CA CYS A 61 -4.23 -4.01 -4.92
C CYS A 61 -5.34 -2.96 -4.94
N LEU A 62 -5.00 -1.74 -5.33
CA LEU A 62 -5.91 -0.61 -5.46
C LEU A 62 -6.08 -0.32 -6.96
N PRO A 63 -7.30 -0.46 -7.53
CA PRO A 63 -7.53 -0.17 -8.94
C PRO A 63 -7.17 1.27 -9.29
N ARG A 64 -6.32 1.47 -10.31
CA ARG A 64 -5.82 2.79 -10.72
C ARG A 64 -6.95 3.79 -10.97
N GLU A 65 -8.00 3.38 -11.66
CA GLU A 65 -9.16 4.23 -11.94
C GLU A 65 -9.77 4.82 -10.67
N ILE A 66 -9.92 4.02 -9.62
CA ILE A 66 -10.52 4.47 -8.36
C ILE A 66 -9.56 5.42 -7.63
N VAL A 67 -8.26 5.12 -7.63
CA VAL A 67 -7.22 5.96 -7.03
C VAL A 67 -7.18 7.33 -7.72
N GLU A 68 -7.05 7.37 -9.04
CA GLU A 68 -6.91 8.60 -9.81
C GLU A 68 -8.19 9.44 -9.83
N LYS A 69 -9.37 8.81 -9.78
CA LYS A 69 -10.65 9.51 -9.56
C LYS A 69 -10.73 10.15 -8.17
N THR A 70 -10.14 9.52 -7.16
CA THR A 70 -10.16 10.02 -5.77
C THR A 70 -9.09 11.10 -5.55
N TYR A 71 -7.96 11.03 -6.26
CA TYR A 71 -6.83 11.96 -6.15
C TYR A 71 -6.47 12.53 -7.54
N PRO A 72 -7.03 13.70 -7.93
CA PRO A 72 -6.84 14.28 -9.27
C PRO A 72 -5.39 14.68 -9.56
N THR A 73 -4.61 15.00 -8.52
CA THR A 73 -3.17 15.21 -8.62
C THR A 73 -2.47 13.89 -8.31
N ARG A 74 -1.52 13.47 -9.16
CA ARG A 74 -0.73 12.23 -9.01
C ARG A 74 -0.42 11.96 -7.53
N PRO A 75 -0.73 10.76 -7.00
CA PRO A 75 -0.65 10.54 -5.57
C PRO A 75 0.81 10.63 -5.11
N GLY A 76 1.14 11.73 -4.42
CA GLY A 76 2.49 11.98 -3.89
C GLY A 76 2.92 10.98 -2.81
N ILE A 77 2.07 10.01 -2.46
CA ILE A 77 2.35 8.94 -1.50
C ILE A 77 3.21 7.82 -2.07
N VAL A 78 3.36 7.71 -3.40
CA VAL A 78 4.12 6.60 -4.01
C VAL A 78 5.56 6.65 -3.50
N GLY A 79 6.01 5.56 -2.87
CA GLY A 79 7.34 5.47 -2.27
C GLY A 79 7.50 6.22 -0.95
N ARG A 80 6.44 6.84 -0.39
CA ARG A 80 6.48 7.46 0.94
C ARG A 80 6.11 6.45 2.02
N LYS A 81 6.91 6.44 3.07
CA LYS A 81 6.68 5.59 4.24
C LYS A 81 5.58 6.16 5.13
N MET A 82 4.61 5.32 5.47
CA MET A 82 3.64 5.54 6.53
C MET A 82 4.10 4.75 7.75
N SER A 83 4.53 5.43 8.81
CA SER A 83 5.10 4.71 9.95
C SER A 83 4.01 4.11 10.85
N GLY A 84 4.14 2.81 11.13
CA GLY A 84 3.25 2.07 12.03
C GLY A 84 3.31 2.54 13.48
N ASN A 85 4.38 3.25 13.86
CA ASN A 85 4.58 3.80 15.20
C ASN A 85 3.81 5.11 15.45
N THR A 86 3.12 5.64 14.43
CA THR A 86 2.22 6.78 14.61
C THR A 86 0.82 6.31 14.95
N HIS A 87 0.04 7.08 15.72
CA HIS A 87 -1.36 6.76 16.01
C HIS A 87 -2.16 6.49 14.73
N PHE A 88 -1.94 7.32 13.70
CA PHE A 88 -2.61 7.16 12.42
C PHE A 88 -2.14 5.91 11.66
N GLY A 89 -0.82 5.68 11.58
CA GLY A 89 -0.26 4.49 10.92
C GLY A 89 -0.69 3.18 11.59
N SER A 90 -0.80 3.16 12.92
CA SER A 90 -1.32 2.00 13.65
C SER A 90 -2.78 1.71 13.29
N VAL A 91 -3.65 2.72 13.29
CA VAL A 91 -5.08 2.57 12.90
C VAL A 91 -5.21 2.10 11.45
N VAL A 92 -4.48 2.71 10.51
CA VAL A 92 -4.48 2.31 9.10
C VAL A 92 -3.96 0.87 8.95
N GLY A 93 -2.88 0.51 9.65
CA GLY A 93 -2.30 -0.84 9.61
C GLY A 93 -3.27 -1.91 10.11
N SER A 94 -3.97 -1.66 11.21
CA SER A 94 -5.02 -2.56 11.71
C SER A 94 -6.17 -2.71 10.71
N PHE A 95 -6.62 -1.61 10.11
CA PHE A 95 -7.67 -1.64 9.09
C PHE A 95 -7.24 -2.43 7.85
N VAL A 96 -6.02 -2.21 7.35
CA VAL A 96 -5.46 -2.95 6.21
C VAL A 96 -5.36 -4.45 6.50
N ASN A 97 -4.95 -4.82 7.71
CA ASN A 97 -4.90 -6.22 8.12
C ASN A 97 -6.30 -6.85 8.10
N GLU A 98 -7.31 -6.17 8.63
CA GLU A 98 -8.70 -6.63 8.58
C GLU A 98 -9.21 -6.74 7.14
N LEU A 99 -8.97 -5.73 6.29
CA LEU A 99 -9.40 -5.76 4.89
C LEU A 99 -8.79 -6.93 4.11
N SER A 100 -7.58 -7.35 4.47
CA SER A 100 -6.91 -8.48 3.80
C SER A 100 -7.62 -9.81 4.01
N THR A 101 -8.36 -9.97 5.12
CA THR A 101 -9.15 -11.19 5.40
C THR A 101 -10.45 -11.22 4.59
N LEU A 102 -10.93 -10.04 4.19
CA LEU A 102 -12.18 -9.82 3.48
C LEU A 102 -12.02 -9.81 1.94
N LEU A 103 -10.83 -10.08 1.40
CA LEU A 103 -10.57 -10.09 -0.05
C LEU A 103 -11.34 -11.19 -0.82
N ASN A 104 -12.01 -12.11 -0.13
CA ASN A 104 -12.90 -13.11 -0.72
C ASN A 104 -14.40 -12.71 -0.69
N SER A 105 -14.70 -11.46 -0.36
CA SER A 105 -16.06 -10.92 -0.34
C SER A 105 -16.64 -10.67 -1.75
N PRO A 106 -17.97 -10.53 -1.87
CA PRO A 106 -18.63 -10.05 -3.09
C PRO A 106 -18.03 -8.76 -3.64
N LYS A 107 -18.03 -8.59 -4.97
CA LYS A 107 -17.40 -7.46 -5.68
C LYS A 107 -17.82 -6.08 -5.14
N ASN A 108 -19.10 -5.90 -4.81
CA ASN A 108 -19.62 -4.63 -4.27
C ASN A 108 -19.02 -4.28 -2.90
N GLU A 109 -18.76 -5.29 -2.06
CA GLU A 109 -18.11 -5.11 -0.76
C GLU A 109 -16.64 -4.74 -0.95
N VAL A 110 -15.93 -5.44 -1.83
CA VAL A 110 -14.54 -5.14 -2.19
C VAL A 110 -14.41 -3.71 -2.74
N ASP A 111 -15.34 -3.28 -3.59
CA ASP A 111 -15.36 -1.91 -4.12
C ASP A 111 -15.62 -0.86 -3.03
N ALA A 112 -16.50 -1.15 -2.07
CA ALA A 112 -16.75 -0.27 -0.92
C ALA A 112 -15.54 -0.18 0.00
N MET A 113 -14.87 -1.31 0.24
CA MET A 113 -13.64 -1.40 1.01
C MET A 113 -12.50 -0.59 0.36
N HIS A 114 -12.30 -0.70 -0.95
CA HIS A 114 -11.34 0.13 -1.67
C HIS A 114 -11.62 1.62 -1.47
N ARG A 115 -12.88 2.05 -1.61
CA ARG A 115 -13.25 3.46 -1.38
C ARG A 115 -13.01 3.91 0.06
N ALA A 116 -13.32 3.07 1.05
CA ALA A 116 -13.08 3.36 2.46
C ALA A 116 -11.58 3.50 2.77
N LEU A 117 -10.76 2.59 2.25
CA LEU A 117 -9.30 2.65 2.37
C LEU A 117 -8.74 3.91 1.73
N LEU A 118 -9.21 4.29 0.54
CA LEU A 118 -8.78 5.54 -0.12
C LEU A 118 -9.24 6.77 0.69
N ALA A 119 -10.47 6.80 1.19
CA ALA A 119 -10.92 7.89 2.06
C ALA A 119 -10.02 8.01 3.30
N LEU A 120 -9.62 6.88 3.89
CA LEU A 120 -8.72 6.83 5.03
C LEU A 120 -7.29 7.30 4.67
N LEU A 121 -6.75 6.95 3.50
CA LEU A 121 -5.40 7.37 3.08
C LEU A 121 -5.32 8.84 2.66
N LYS A 122 -6.45 9.51 2.41
CA LYS A 122 -6.53 10.89 1.89
C LYS A 122 -5.71 11.93 2.68
N PRO A 123 -5.64 11.92 4.03
CA PRO A 123 -4.82 12.88 4.78
C PRO A 123 -3.33 12.76 4.48
N LEU A 124 -2.85 11.56 4.15
CA LEU A 124 -1.44 11.29 3.83
C LEU A 124 -1.09 11.67 2.39
N LEU A 125 -2.10 11.99 1.59
CA LEU A 125 -2.03 12.31 0.18
C LEU A 125 -2.21 13.80 -0.13
N SER A 126 -2.67 14.58 0.85
CA SER A 126 -3.01 16.00 0.69
C SER A 126 -1.90 16.97 1.16
N THR A 127 -0.66 16.48 1.30
CA THR A 127 0.52 17.30 1.64
C THR A 127 1.58 17.23 0.56
#